data_AF-A0A8D9A7H8-F1
#
_entry.id   AF-A0A8D9A7H8-F1
#
_cell.length_a   1.000
_cell.length_b   1.000
_cell.length_c   1.000
_cell.angle_alpha   90.00
_cell.angle_beta   90.00
_cell.angle_gamma   90.00
#
_symmetry.space_group_name_H-M   'P 1'
#
loop_
_entity.id
_entity.type
_entity.pdbx_description
1 polymer ?
#
loop_
_entity_poly.entity_id
_entity_poly.type
_entity_poly.pdbx_seq_one_letter_code
_entity_poly.pdbx_strand_id
1 'polypeptide(L)'
;PQDKIPSGAYRCDHNVSACREEWEGPNFGITSFDNIGYAMLTVFQCITMEGWTTILYWMNDALGNMFNWIYFVPLIVLGSFFMLNLVLGVLSGEFAKEREKVENRQTFLKLRRAQQLEKELNGYVEWICKAEEVILAEERTTEEERMHIIEARKRNEKKKKLKNLGKSKSTDTEEEAEEEEDGDGEGEGFGREGYMKSRMKNKGACAQFWRKEKRFRFWIRHTVKTQTFYWFVIVLVFFNTLCVAVAHNGQPKWLDSFLYYAEFVFLGLFMLEMFIKMYALGPRIYFDSAFNRFDFFVVCGSIFEVVWSELKSGSFGLSVLRALRLLRIFKVTKYWSSLRNLVISLLNSMRSIISLLFLLFLFILIFALLGMQLFGGQFNFANGTPATNFNTFPIALLTVFQILTGEDWNEVMYQGIKSQGGHKKGGMIYALYFIVLVLFGNYTLLNVFLAIAV
;
A
#
# COMPACT_ATOMS: atom_id res chain seq x y z
N PRO A 1 40.51 33.76 -32.41
CA PRO A 1 41.10 35.08 -32.10
C PRO A 1 40.15 35.93 -31.25
N GLN A 2 40.64 36.63 -30.22
CA GLN A 2 39.76 37.21 -29.18
C GLN A 2 38.93 38.41 -29.67
N ASP A 3 39.33 39.08 -30.75
CA ASP A 3 38.58 40.19 -31.38
C ASP A 3 37.23 39.77 -32.01
N LYS A 4 36.94 38.47 -32.04
CA LYS A 4 35.66 37.89 -32.48
C LYS A 4 34.73 37.46 -31.34
N ILE A 5 35.13 37.62 -30.07
CA ILE A 5 34.32 37.17 -28.92
C ILE A 5 33.12 38.11 -28.70
N PRO A 6 31.87 37.61 -28.69
CA PRO A 6 30.68 38.44 -28.47
C PRO A 6 30.68 39.21 -27.15
N SER A 7 29.92 40.31 -27.10
CA SER A 7 29.75 41.08 -25.88
C SER A 7 28.99 40.27 -24.82
N GLY A 8 29.57 40.13 -23.63
CA GLY A 8 29.00 39.34 -22.53
C GLY A 8 29.26 37.84 -22.60
N ALA A 9 30.03 37.35 -23.58
CA ALA A 9 30.55 35.98 -23.61
C ALA A 9 31.77 35.83 -22.68
N TYR A 10 32.10 34.59 -22.29
CA TYR A 10 33.21 34.29 -21.41
C TYR A 10 34.57 34.63 -22.04
N ARG A 11 35.49 35.16 -21.24
CA ARG A 11 36.85 35.53 -21.67
C ARG A 11 37.89 34.82 -20.81
N CYS A 12 38.68 33.97 -21.45
CA CYS A 12 39.84 33.31 -20.84
C CYS A 12 40.84 34.36 -20.33
N ASP A 13 41.39 34.20 -19.12
CA ASP A 13 42.44 35.10 -18.59
C ASP A 13 43.70 34.93 -19.43
N HIS A 14 44.07 36.01 -20.13
CA HIS A 14 45.21 36.10 -21.03
C HIS A 14 46.56 35.73 -20.38
N ASN A 15 46.70 35.87 -19.06
CA ASN A 15 47.94 35.55 -18.35
C ASN A 15 48.12 34.05 -18.08
N VAL A 16 47.03 33.27 -18.16
CA VAL A 16 46.98 31.86 -17.73
C VAL A 16 46.50 30.94 -18.86
N SER A 17 45.72 31.47 -19.80
CA SER A 17 44.91 30.67 -20.75
C SER A 17 44.60 31.41 -22.05
N ALA A 18 44.46 30.67 -23.14
CA ALA A 18 44.03 31.20 -24.43
C ALA A 18 42.94 30.32 -25.03
N CYS A 19 41.80 30.92 -25.40
CA CYS A 19 40.67 30.19 -25.95
C CYS A 19 41.01 29.63 -27.35
N ARG A 20 40.72 28.34 -27.60
CA ARG A 20 40.95 27.65 -28.88
C ARG A 20 39.68 26.97 -29.40
N GLU A 21 39.59 26.83 -30.71
CA GLU A 21 38.48 26.18 -31.43
C GLU A 21 38.65 24.64 -31.53
N GLU A 22 39.50 24.05 -30.68
CA GLU A 22 39.92 22.63 -30.70
C GLU A 22 39.07 21.72 -29.77
N TRP A 23 38.11 22.28 -29.02
CA TRP A 23 37.33 21.54 -28.02
C TRP A 23 36.18 20.75 -28.65
N GLU A 24 35.95 19.52 -28.18
CA GLU A 24 34.87 18.64 -28.67
C GLU A 24 33.46 19.10 -28.26
N GLY A 25 33.35 20.03 -27.32
CA GLY A 25 32.09 20.58 -26.82
C GLY A 25 31.63 19.98 -25.47
N PRO A 26 30.55 20.53 -24.88
CA PRO A 26 30.06 20.11 -23.57
C PRO A 26 29.60 18.64 -23.56
N ASN A 27 29.66 18.02 -22.38
CA ASN A 27 29.27 16.61 -22.18
C ASN A 27 29.91 15.65 -23.19
N PHE A 28 31.23 15.76 -23.40
CA PHE A 28 31.99 14.93 -24.36
C PHE A 28 31.46 15.05 -25.81
N GLY A 29 31.06 16.26 -26.20
CA GLY A 29 30.51 16.56 -27.53
C GLY A 29 29.08 16.08 -27.78
N ILE A 30 28.33 15.67 -26.74
CA ILE A 30 26.98 15.11 -26.90
C ILE A 30 25.91 16.21 -26.99
N THR A 31 26.03 17.26 -26.17
CA THR A 31 25.09 18.39 -26.16
C THR A 31 25.62 19.51 -27.05
N SER A 32 25.21 19.51 -28.31
CA SER A 32 25.51 20.57 -29.28
C SER A 32 24.33 20.80 -30.24
N PHE A 33 24.40 21.89 -31.01
CA PHE A 33 23.40 22.26 -32.00
C PHE A 33 23.89 22.10 -33.45
N ASP A 34 25.04 21.45 -33.66
CA ASP A 34 25.78 21.41 -34.95
C ASP A 34 25.04 20.64 -36.05
N ASN A 35 24.09 19.78 -35.66
CA ASN A 35 23.23 19.02 -36.56
C ASN A 35 21.88 18.70 -35.89
N ILE A 36 20.88 18.39 -36.71
CA ILE A 36 19.49 18.19 -36.26
C ILE A 36 19.33 17.07 -35.22
N GLY A 37 20.15 16.02 -35.25
CA GLY A 37 20.05 14.92 -34.28
C GLY A 37 20.50 15.31 -32.87
N TYR A 38 21.63 16.01 -32.78
CA TYR A 38 22.20 16.50 -31.51
C TYR A 38 21.36 17.66 -30.96
N ALA A 39 20.89 18.56 -31.85
CA ALA A 39 19.95 19.61 -31.50
C ALA A 39 18.62 19.04 -30.96
N MET A 40 18.06 18.02 -31.61
CA MET A 40 16.83 17.36 -31.15
C MET A 40 17.01 16.66 -29.80
N LEU A 41 18.16 16.02 -29.55
CA LEU A 41 18.48 15.42 -28.25
C LEU A 41 18.59 16.49 -27.15
N THR A 42 19.30 17.58 -27.43
CA THR A 42 19.51 18.71 -26.51
C THR A 42 18.18 19.43 -26.20
N VAL A 43 17.31 19.58 -27.19
CA VAL A 43 15.96 20.16 -27.03
C VAL A 43 15.02 19.20 -26.27
N PHE A 44 15.04 17.90 -26.57
CA PHE A 44 14.30 16.90 -25.80
C PHE A 44 14.69 16.95 -24.31
N GLN A 45 15.98 16.97 -24.03
CA GLN A 45 16.49 17.13 -22.67
C GLN A 45 15.94 18.40 -22.01
N CYS A 46 16.01 19.56 -22.67
CA CYS A 46 15.46 20.81 -22.14
C CYS A 46 13.96 20.68 -21.80
N ILE A 47 13.17 20.07 -22.69
CA ILE A 47 11.72 19.88 -22.49
C ILE A 47 11.41 18.97 -21.28
N THR A 48 12.30 18.03 -20.93
CA THR A 48 12.17 17.21 -19.69
C THR A 48 12.49 17.96 -18.39
N MET A 49 12.84 19.26 -18.46
CA MET A 49 13.31 20.10 -17.34
C MET A 49 14.66 19.69 -16.70
N GLU A 50 15.40 18.72 -17.23
CA GLU A 50 16.69 18.29 -16.64
C GLU A 50 17.91 18.92 -17.35
N GLY A 51 18.86 19.45 -16.57
CA GLY A 51 20.12 20.05 -17.05
C GLY A 51 20.00 21.27 -17.99
N TRP A 52 18.79 21.82 -18.21
CA TRP A 52 18.55 22.88 -19.20
C TRP A 52 19.22 24.21 -18.85
N THR A 53 19.36 24.52 -17.55
CA THR A 53 20.06 25.72 -17.06
C THR A 53 21.54 25.66 -17.42
N THR A 54 22.16 24.49 -17.30
CA THR A 54 23.56 24.25 -17.68
C THR A 54 23.78 24.49 -19.17
N ILE A 55 22.86 24.04 -20.02
CA ILE A 55 22.90 24.28 -21.47
C ILE A 55 22.74 25.77 -21.79
N LEU A 56 21.81 26.48 -21.12
CA LEU A 56 21.69 27.94 -21.22
C LEU A 56 22.98 28.65 -20.78
N TYR A 57 23.65 28.19 -19.72
CA TYR A 57 24.91 28.79 -19.25
C TYR A 57 26.06 28.57 -20.23
N TRP A 58 26.24 27.38 -20.80
CA TRP A 58 27.24 27.17 -21.86
C TRP A 58 26.97 28.03 -23.11
N MET A 59 25.70 28.25 -23.47
CA MET A 59 25.34 29.17 -24.54
C MET A 59 25.65 30.63 -24.19
N ASN A 60 25.50 31.03 -22.91
CA ASN A 60 25.89 32.37 -22.43
C ASN A 60 27.41 32.55 -22.46
N ASP A 61 28.18 31.54 -22.06
CA ASP A 61 29.64 31.57 -22.09
C ASP A 61 30.18 31.64 -23.53
N ALA A 62 29.51 31.00 -24.49
CA ALA A 62 29.91 30.99 -25.90
C ALA A 62 29.45 32.23 -26.71
N LEU A 63 28.17 32.65 -26.58
CA LEU A 63 27.55 33.68 -27.43
C LEU A 63 27.19 34.97 -26.69
N GLY A 64 27.29 35.00 -25.37
CA GLY A 64 26.94 36.13 -24.52
C GLY A 64 25.51 36.07 -23.99
N ASN A 65 25.34 36.50 -22.74
CA ASN A 65 24.10 36.33 -21.97
C ASN A 65 22.88 37.17 -22.44
N MET A 66 23.06 38.11 -23.38
CA MET A 66 22.07 39.15 -23.68
C MET A 66 20.75 38.61 -24.28
N PHE A 67 20.81 37.57 -25.12
CA PHE A 67 19.66 37.12 -25.92
C PHE A 67 19.29 35.63 -25.76
N ASN A 68 20.18 34.75 -25.28
CA ASN A 68 19.93 33.30 -25.25
C ASN A 68 18.68 32.91 -24.44
N TRP A 69 18.39 33.65 -23.37
CA TRP A 69 17.20 33.43 -22.54
C TRP A 69 15.89 33.57 -23.34
N ILE A 70 15.88 34.33 -24.44
CA ILE A 70 14.72 34.49 -25.35
C ILE A 70 14.44 33.20 -26.13
N TYR A 71 15.43 32.31 -26.30
CA TYR A 71 15.21 30.96 -26.81
C TYR A 71 14.79 30.00 -25.68
N PHE A 72 15.61 29.90 -24.62
CA PHE A 72 15.42 28.87 -23.60
C PHE A 72 14.17 29.10 -22.72
N VAL A 73 13.86 30.33 -22.31
CA VAL A 73 12.70 30.57 -21.42
C VAL A 73 11.37 30.24 -22.13
N PRO A 74 11.10 30.69 -23.38
CA PRO A 74 9.93 30.23 -24.12
C PRO A 74 9.97 28.74 -24.48
N LEU A 75 11.14 28.15 -24.74
CA LEU A 75 11.24 26.70 -24.99
C LEU A 75 10.80 25.88 -23.77
N ILE A 76 11.28 26.23 -22.57
CA ILE A 76 10.85 25.59 -21.32
C ILE A 76 9.38 25.88 -21.06
N VAL A 77 8.97 27.15 -21.04
CA VAL A 77 7.58 27.54 -20.72
C VAL A 77 6.58 26.90 -21.68
N LEU A 78 6.78 26.99 -22.99
CA LEU A 78 5.84 26.40 -23.96
C LEU A 78 5.96 24.88 -24.00
N GLY A 79 7.18 24.34 -24.04
CA GLY A 79 7.42 22.90 -24.15
C GLY A 79 6.91 22.13 -22.93
N SER A 80 7.24 22.58 -21.72
CA SER A 80 6.83 21.89 -20.50
C SER A 80 5.36 22.12 -20.17
N PHE A 81 4.81 23.33 -20.41
CA PHE A 81 3.37 23.59 -20.25
C PHE A 81 2.55 22.77 -21.26
N PHE A 82 3.01 22.65 -22.52
CA PHE A 82 2.38 21.79 -23.50
C PHE A 82 2.43 20.32 -23.09
N MET A 83 3.60 19.79 -22.68
CA MET A 83 3.73 18.41 -22.23
C MET A 83 2.84 18.12 -21.01
N LEU A 84 2.86 18.99 -19.99
CA LEU A 84 2.03 18.84 -18.79
C LEU A 84 0.52 18.97 -19.11
N ASN A 85 0.10 19.86 -20.00
CA ASN A 85 -1.31 20.01 -20.37
C ASN A 85 -1.80 18.91 -21.31
N LEU A 86 -0.96 18.41 -22.22
CA LEU A 86 -1.29 17.26 -23.07
C LEU A 86 -1.47 16.02 -22.20
N VAL A 87 -0.56 15.82 -21.24
CA VAL A 87 -0.72 14.85 -20.15
C VAL A 87 -2.05 15.08 -19.44
N LEU A 88 -2.19 16.17 -18.66
CA LEU A 88 -3.37 16.41 -17.81
C LEU A 88 -4.70 16.37 -18.58
N GLY A 89 -4.73 16.79 -19.85
CA GLY A 89 -5.90 16.72 -20.72
C GLY A 89 -6.28 15.29 -21.11
N VAL A 90 -5.31 14.48 -21.59
CA VAL A 90 -5.53 13.06 -21.89
C VAL A 90 -5.94 12.29 -20.63
N LEU A 91 -5.26 12.55 -19.51
CA LEU A 91 -5.59 11.94 -18.22
C LEU A 91 -6.99 12.32 -17.75
N SER A 92 -7.36 13.60 -17.80
CA SER A 92 -8.70 14.06 -17.40
C SER A 92 -9.80 13.49 -18.28
N GLY A 93 -9.51 13.21 -19.57
CA GLY A 93 -10.44 12.54 -20.48
C GLY A 93 -10.72 11.10 -20.09
N GLU A 94 -9.68 10.28 -19.94
CA GLU A 94 -9.85 8.87 -19.51
C GLU A 94 -10.34 8.76 -18.05
N PHE A 95 -9.95 9.69 -17.17
CA PHE A 95 -10.49 9.81 -15.80
C PHE A 95 -12.00 10.05 -15.79
N ALA A 96 -12.49 11.04 -16.54
CA ALA A 96 -13.92 11.34 -16.58
C ALA A 96 -14.72 10.12 -17.06
N LYS A 97 -14.23 9.48 -18.13
CA LYS A 97 -14.77 8.29 -18.78
C LYS A 97 -14.75 7.04 -17.89
N GLU A 98 -13.69 6.80 -17.11
CA GLU A 98 -13.65 5.66 -16.18
C GLU A 98 -14.50 5.92 -14.93
N ARG A 99 -14.47 7.15 -14.39
CA ARG A 99 -15.35 7.56 -13.29
C ARG A 99 -16.83 7.42 -13.65
N GLU A 100 -17.20 7.80 -14.87
CA GLU A 100 -18.55 7.62 -15.41
C GLU A 100 -18.95 6.13 -15.49
N LYS A 101 -18.08 5.24 -15.99
CA LYS A 101 -18.34 3.78 -15.98
C LYS A 101 -18.55 3.25 -14.56
N VAL A 102 -17.70 3.66 -13.61
CA VAL A 102 -17.79 3.23 -12.21
C VAL A 102 -19.07 3.74 -11.56
N GLU A 103 -19.46 4.99 -11.80
CA GLU A 103 -20.71 5.57 -11.30
C GLU A 103 -21.93 4.88 -11.90
N ASN A 104 -21.98 4.70 -13.22
CA ASN A 104 -23.04 3.96 -13.91
C ASN A 104 -23.17 2.49 -13.43
N ARG A 105 -22.04 1.83 -13.14
CA ARG A 105 -22.06 0.49 -12.54
C ARG A 105 -22.58 0.51 -11.10
N GLN A 106 -22.26 1.54 -10.32
CA GLN A 106 -22.79 1.69 -8.96
C GLN A 106 -24.29 2.03 -8.95
N THR A 107 -24.78 2.91 -9.84
CA THR A 107 -26.21 3.25 -9.92
C THR A 107 -27.03 2.04 -10.38
N PHE A 108 -26.56 1.28 -11.37
CA PHE A 108 -27.16 0.01 -11.77
C PHE A 108 -27.24 -1.00 -10.62
N LEU A 109 -26.16 -1.19 -9.85
CA LEU A 109 -26.15 -2.10 -8.70
C LEU A 109 -27.04 -1.62 -7.54
N LYS A 110 -27.16 -0.29 -7.32
CA LYS A 110 -28.10 0.30 -6.36
C LYS A 110 -29.55 0.05 -6.79
N LEU A 111 -29.88 0.31 -8.06
CA LEU A 111 -31.21 0.09 -8.62
C LEU A 111 -31.63 -1.38 -8.54
N ARG A 112 -30.74 -2.31 -8.93
CA ARG A 112 -31.00 -3.75 -8.84
C ARG A 112 -31.21 -4.21 -7.39
N ARG A 113 -30.47 -3.65 -6.42
CA ARG A 113 -30.70 -3.94 -4.99
C ARG A 113 -32.04 -3.37 -4.48
N ALA A 114 -32.45 -2.19 -4.94
CA ALA A 114 -33.75 -1.63 -4.59
C ALA A 114 -34.90 -2.51 -5.11
N GLN A 115 -34.86 -2.92 -6.39
CA GLN A 115 -35.85 -3.83 -6.99
C GLN A 115 -35.87 -5.23 -6.33
N GLN A 116 -34.71 -5.71 -5.86
CA GLN A 116 -34.61 -6.96 -5.10
C GLN A 116 -35.32 -6.83 -3.74
N LEU A 117 -34.99 -5.78 -2.97
CA LEU A 117 -35.62 -5.46 -1.69
C LEU A 117 -37.12 -5.20 -1.80
N GLU A 118 -37.58 -4.55 -2.88
CA GLU A 118 -39.00 -4.30 -3.14
C GLU A 118 -39.77 -5.60 -3.36
N LYS A 119 -39.20 -6.55 -4.12
CA LYS A 119 -39.80 -7.89 -4.31
C LYS A 119 -39.83 -8.70 -3.01
N GLU A 120 -38.73 -8.68 -2.25
CA GLU A 120 -38.64 -9.36 -0.95
C GLU A 120 -39.65 -8.76 0.05
N LEU A 121 -39.74 -7.42 0.13
CA LEU A 121 -40.72 -6.71 0.96
C LEU A 121 -42.17 -7.05 0.56
N ASN A 122 -42.50 -7.02 -0.72
CA ASN A 122 -43.84 -7.37 -1.19
C ASN A 122 -44.20 -8.84 -0.89
N GLY A 123 -43.25 -9.76 -1.01
CA GLY A 123 -43.43 -11.16 -0.60
C GLY A 123 -43.64 -11.32 0.91
N TYR A 124 -42.91 -10.57 1.74
CA TYR A 124 -43.15 -10.54 3.19
C TYR A 124 -44.52 -9.94 3.55
N VAL A 125 -44.96 -8.89 2.84
CA VAL A 125 -46.31 -8.31 3.02
C VAL A 125 -47.39 -9.32 2.64
N GLU A 126 -47.27 -10.04 1.51
CA GLU A 126 -48.21 -11.11 1.15
C GLU A 126 -48.28 -12.19 2.24
N TRP A 127 -47.14 -12.62 2.77
CA TRP A 127 -47.09 -13.61 3.86
C TRP A 127 -47.73 -13.09 5.16
N ILE A 128 -47.57 -11.81 5.50
CA ILE A 128 -48.19 -11.18 6.66
C ILE A 128 -49.71 -11.12 6.49
N CYS A 129 -50.21 -10.58 5.37
CA CYS A 129 -51.64 -10.52 5.08
C CYS A 129 -52.28 -11.92 5.08
N LYS A 130 -51.59 -12.93 4.53
CA LYS A 130 -52.10 -14.31 4.49
C LYS A 130 -52.07 -15.00 5.85
N ALA A 131 -51.16 -14.63 6.74
CA ALA A 131 -51.18 -15.06 8.14
C ALA A 131 -52.34 -14.39 8.90
N GLU A 132 -52.58 -13.10 8.66
CA GLU A 132 -53.69 -12.34 9.25
C GLU A 132 -55.06 -12.87 8.78
N GLU A 133 -55.23 -13.17 7.48
CA GLU A 133 -56.42 -13.85 6.94
C GLU A 133 -56.69 -15.18 7.65
N VAL A 134 -55.65 -16.00 7.88
CA VAL A 134 -55.78 -17.29 8.56
C VAL A 134 -56.14 -17.11 10.04
N ILE A 135 -55.55 -16.13 10.73
CA ILE A 135 -55.89 -15.81 12.14
C ILE A 135 -57.34 -15.33 12.24
N LEU A 136 -57.77 -14.42 11.38
CA LEU A 136 -59.15 -13.89 11.34
C LEU A 136 -60.17 -14.95 10.93
N ALA A 137 -59.80 -15.90 10.07
CA ALA A 137 -60.63 -17.07 9.77
C ALA A 137 -60.71 -18.03 10.97
N GLU A 138 -59.60 -18.26 11.66
CA GLU A 138 -59.54 -19.08 12.88
C GLU A 138 -60.27 -18.39 14.05
N GLU A 139 -60.40 -17.07 14.11
CA GLU A 139 -61.27 -16.36 15.09
C GLU A 139 -62.76 -16.39 14.77
N ARG A 140 -63.16 -16.72 13.54
CA ARG A 140 -64.58 -16.84 13.14
C ARG A 140 -65.14 -18.25 13.31
N THR A 141 -64.31 -19.27 13.46
CA THR A 141 -64.77 -20.64 13.77
C THR A 141 -65.05 -20.78 15.26
N THR A 142 -66.09 -21.53 15.60
CA THR A 142 -66.48 -21.75 17.01
C THR A 142 -65.43 -22.58 17.75
N GLU A 143 -65.40 -22.52 19.08
CA GLU A 143 -64.40 -23.26 19.88
C GLU A 143 -64.45 -24.79 19.64
N GLU A 144 -65.63 -25.31 19.32
CA GLU A 144 -65.83 -26.72 18.97
C GLU A 144 -65.20 -27.07 17.60
N GLU A 145 -65.40 -26.23 16.57
CA GLU A 145 -64.77 -26.39 15.26
C GLU A 145 -63.25 -26.24 15.34
N ARG A 146 -62.74 -25.24 16.09
CA ARG A 146 -61.31 -25.05 16.38
C ARG A 146 -60.68 -26.33 16.94
N MET A 147 -61.30 -26.91 17.97
CA MET A 147 -60.82 -28.16 18.58
C MET A 147 -60.79 -29.32 17.58
N HIS A 148 -61.83 -29.46 16.76
CA HIS A 148 -61.92 -30.51 15.74
C HIS A 148 -60.86 -30.36 14.64
N ILE A 149 -60.57 -29.12 14.20
CA ILE A 149 -59.52 -28.80 13.23
C ILE A 149 -58.12 -29.06 13.82
N ILE A 150 -57.89 -28.74 15.10
CA ILE A 150 -56.62 -29.00 15.80
C ILE A 150 -56.38 -30.51 15.96
N GLU A 151 -57.40 -31.29 16.32
CA GLU A 151 -57.34 -32.76 16.31
C GLU A 151 -57.04 -33.31 14.90
N ALA A 152 -57.70 -32.79 13.86
CA ALA A 152 -57.48 -33.19 12.47
C ALA A 152 -56.04 -32.88 12.01
N ARG A 153 -55.49 -31.70 12.34
CA ARG A 153 -54.09 -31.34 12.08
C ARG A 153 -53.13 -32.30 12.82
N LYS A 154 -53.34 -32.59 14.11
CA LYS A 154 -52.53 -33.55 14.89
C LYS A 154 -52.62 -34.98 14.32
N ARG A 155 -53.78 -35.43 13.86
CA ARG A 155 -53.97 -36.73 13.17
C ARG A 155 -53.24 -36.76 11.83
N ASN A 156 -53.26 -35.68 11.06
CA ASN A 156 -52.56 -35.58 9.77
C ASN A 156 -51.03 -35.47 9.92
N GLU A 157 -50.52 -34.78 10.95
CA GLU A 157 -49.09 -34.84 11.31
C GLU A 157 -48.66 -36.26 11.68
N LYS A 158 -49.42 -36.95 12.54
CA LYS A 158 -49.16 -38.36 12.87
C LYS A 158 -49.19 -39.23 11.61
N LYS A 159 -50.17 -39.06 10.71
CA LYS A 159 -50.20 -39.76 9.41
C LYS A 159 -49.01 -39.44 8.50
N LYS A 160 -48.54 -38.19 8.43
CA LYS A 160 -47.33 -37.81 7.66
C LYS A 160 -46.08 -38.50 8.23
N LYS A 161 -45.88 -38.44 9.54
CA LYS A 161 -44.75 -39.12 10.22
C LYS A 161 -44.81 -40.64 10.03
N LEU A 162 -46.01 -41.24 10.07
CA LEU A 162 -46.22 -42.66 9.79
C LEU A 162 -45.99 -43.04 8.31
N LYS A 163 -46.36 -42.17 7.35
CA LYS A 163 -46.08 -42.39 5.92
C LYS A 163 -44.59 -42.34 5.60
N ASN A 164 -43.83 -41.44 6.22
CA ASN A 164 -42.38 -41.39 6.04
C ASN A 164 -41.70 -42.63 6.66
N LEU A 165 -42.17 -43.13 7.79
CA LEU A 165 -41.71 -44.40 8.38
C LEU A 165 -42.04 -45.65 7.54
N GLY A 166 -42.99 -45.56 6.61
CA GLY A 166 -43.54 -46.71 5.89
C GLY A 166 -43.04 -46.89 4.45
N LYS A 167 -42.06 -46.11 3.99
CA LYS A 167 -41.66 -46.06 2.56
C LYS A 167 -40.22 -46.51 2.27
N SER A 168 -39.63 -47.32 3.13
CA SER A 168 -38.26 -47.82 3.01
C SER A 168 -38.20 -49.36 2.98
N LYS A 169 -38.63 -49.99 1.88
CA LYS A 169 -38.33 -51.41 1.59
C LYS A 169 -38.54 -51.78 0.12
N SER A 170 -37.63 -52.59 -0.42
CA SER A 170 -37.53 -53.12 -1.79
C SER A 170 -37.30 -52.08 -2.89
N THR A 171 -36.09 -51.96 -3.46
CA THR A 171 -35.30 -52.90 -4.32
C THR A 171 -35.83 -52.90 -5.75
N ASP A 172 -35.20 -52.25 -6.73
CA ASP A 172 -33.94 -52.59 -7.47
C ASP A 172 -34.39 -52.93 -8.90
N THR A 173 -33.64 -52.68 -9.99
CA THR A 173 -32.30 -52.10 -10.19
C THR A 173 -32.42 -50.66 -10.79
N GLU A 174 -31.56 -50.01 -11.60
CA GLU A 174 -30.35 -50.38 -12.37
C GLU A 174 -29.45 -49.14 -12.71
N GLU A 175 -28.47 -49.36 -13.59
CA GLU A 175 -27.38 -48.51 -14.14
C GLU A 175 -27.79 -47.13 -14.74
N GLU A 176 -26.93 -46.09 -14.88
CA GLU A 176 -25.46 -45.95 -14.70
C GLU A 176 -25.03 -44.46 -14.47
N ALA A 177 -23.93 -44.23 -13.74
CA ALA A 177 -22.96 -43.08 -13.79
C ALA A 177 -23.45 -41.59 -13.64
N GLU A 178 -22.73 -40.62 -13.04
CA GLU A 178 -21.40 -40.51 -12.39
C GLU A 178 -21.49 -39.74 -11.04
N GLU A 179 -20.43 -39.82 -10.22
CA GLU A 179 -20.23 -39.17 -8.89
C GLU A 179 -19.52 -37.79 -9.08
N GLU A 180 -19.25 -36.87 -8.14
CA GLU A 180 -18.83 -36.91 -6.71
C GLU A 180 -19.71 -36.00 -5.82
N GLU A 181 -20.23 -36.51 -4.70
CA GLU A 181 -19.75 -36.34 -3.31
C GLU A 181 -19.70 -34.91 -2.73
N ASP A 182 -20.50 -34.70 -1.67
CA ASP A 182 -20.01 -34.16 -0.40
C ASP A 182 -20.73 -34.91 0.73
N GLY A 183 -19.98 -35.42 1.72
CA GLY A 183 -20.37 -36.63 2.46
C GLY A 183 -21.31 -36.41 3.66
N ASP A 184 -22.31 -37.29 3.79
CA ASP A 184 -23.21 -37.36 4.95
C ASP A 184 -22.50 -37.83 6.25
N GLY A 185 -23.12 -37.51 7.39
CA GLY A 185 -22.54 -37.78 8.72
C GLY A 185 -23.56 -37.84 9.86
N GLU A 186 -24.73 -38.44 9.63
CA GLU A 186 -25.74 -38.64 10.68
C GLU A 186 -25.22 -39.51 11.84
N GLY A 187 -25.78 -39.33 13.05
CA GLY A 187 -25.24 -39.93 14.27
C GLY A 187 -26.19 -39.97 15.47
N GLU A 188 -27.40 -40.50 15.24
CA GLU A 188 -28.40 -40.98 16.23
C GLU A 188 -28.79 -40.09 17.43
N GLY A 189 -30.10 -39.91 17.61
CA GLY A 189 -30.66 -39.20 18.76
C GLY A 189 -30.94 -40.10 19.96
N PHE A 190 -30.79 -39.57 21.18
CA PHE A 190 -31.46 -40.10 22.36
C PHE A 190 -32.07 -38.99 23.22
N GLY A 191 -33.36 -39.10 23.53
CA GLY A 191 -34.02 -38.19 24.46
C GLY A 191 -33.48 -38.37 25.87
N ARG A 192 -32.66 -37.42 26.36
CA ARG A 192 -32.12 -37.48 27.71
C ARG A 192 -32.16 -36.13 28.40
N GLU A 193 -33.17 -35.94 29.23
CA GLU A 193 -33.36 -34.80 30.14
C GLU A 193 -32.39 -34.88 31.36
N GLY A 194 -31.12 -35.20 31.09
CA GLY A 194 -30.10 -35.47 32.09
C GLY A 194 -28.78 -35.89 31.46
N TYR A 195 -27.70 -35.89 32.25
CA TYR A 195 -26.36 -36.36 31.86
C TYR A 195 -25.52 -35.49 30.91
N MET A 196 -25.65 -34.16 30.94
CA MET A 196 -24.42 -33.34 30.94
C MET A 196 -24.37 -32.19 31.96
N LYS A 197 -25.13 -32.34 33.04
CA LYS A 197 -24.91 -31.57 34.28
C LYS A 197 -23.84 -32.26 35.14
N SER A 198 -22.66 -32.53 34.55
CA SER A 198 -21.46 -33.04 35.22
C SER A 198 -20.86 -31.96 36.14
N ARG A 199 -21.63 -31.66 37.18
CA ARG A 199 -21.39 -30.63 38.19
C ARG A 199 -20.18 -31.04 39.02
N MET A 200 -18.97 -30.73 38.54
CA MET A 200 -17.73 -30.85 39.30
C MET A 200 -17.94 -30.18 40.66
N LYS A 201 -18.05 -30.99 41.71
CA LYS A 201 -18.54 -30.58 43.04
C LYS A 201 -17.42 -29.92 43.86
N ASN A 202 -16.55 -29.14 43.20
CA ASN A 202 -15.39 -28.50 43.81
C ASN A 202 -15.80 -27.24 44.58
N LYS A 203 -16.07 -27.47 45.87
CA LYS A 203 -15.92 -26.62 47.07
C LYS A 203 -16.05 -25.09 46.87
N GLY A 204 -16.99 -24.49 47.61
CA GLY A 204 -17.54 -23.15 47.39
C GLY A 204 -16.57 -21.96 47.27
N ALA A 205 -15.32 -22.07 47.71
CA ALA A 205 -14.27 -21.08 47.48
C ALA A 205 -14.08 -20.79 45.98
N CYS A 206 -14.04 -21.84 45.14
CA CYS A 206 -13.85 -21.68 43.70
C CYS A 206 -15.02 -20.93 43.05
N ALA A 207 -16.26 -21.28 43.38
CA ALA A 207 -17.46 -20.59 42.90
C ALA A 207 -17.63 -19.15 43.42
N GLN A 208 -16.88 -18.73 44.45
CA GLN A 208 -16.74 -17.32 44.83
C GLN A 208 -15.61 -16.64 44.04
N PHE A 209 -14.47 -17.30 43.85
CA PHE A 209 -13.35 -16.83 43.04
C PHE A 209 -13.78 -16.51 41.60
N TRP A 210 -14.41 -17.45 40.88
CA TRP A 210 -14.95 -17.22 39.53
C TRP A 210 -15.99 -16.07 39.45
N ARG A 211 -16.69 -15.75 40.55
CA ARG A 211 -17.61 -14.60 40.60
C ARG A 211 -16.89 -13.28 40.86
N LYS A 212 -15.86 -13.26 41.72
CA LYS A 212 -14.97 -12.10 41.90
C LYS A 212 -14.20 -11.82 40.60
N GLU A 213 -13.68 -12.85 39.95
CA GLU A 213 -12.99 -12.77 38.66
C GLU A 213 -13.90 -12.18 37.57
N LYS A 214 -15.12 -12.71 37.39
CA LYS A 214 -16.07 -12.16 36.40
C LYS A 214 -16.41 -10.69 36.67
N ARG A 215 -16.55 -10.27 37.94
CA ARG A 215 -16.73 -8.85 38.31
C ARG A 215 -15.49 -8.00 37.99
N PHE A 216 -14.30 -8.50 38.32
CA PHE A 216 -13.03 -7.82 38.05
C PHE A 216 -12.79 -7.65 36.55
N ARG A 217 -12.99 -8.70 35.75
CA ARG A 217 -12.87 -8.67 34.29
C ARG A 217 -13.92 -7.76 33.63
N PHE A 218 -15.13 -7.66 34.20
CA PHE A 218 -16.14 -6.66 33.78
C PHE A 218 -15.70 -5.22 34.12
N TRP A 219 -15.18 -4.99 35.32
CA TRP A 219 -14.65 -3.69 35.75
C TRP A 219 -13.45 -3.23 34.89
N ILE A 220 -12.50 -4.11 34.58
CA ILE A 220 -11.40 -3.81 33.64
C ILE A 220 -11.98 -3.49 32.24
N ARG A 221 -12.96 -4.27 31.75
CA ARG A 221 -13.60 -4.02 30.45
C ARG A 221 -14.32 -2.67 30.40
N HIS A 222 -14.89 -2.21 31.51
CA HIS A 222 -15.42 -0.85 31.62
C HIS A 222 -14.28 0.17 31.58
N THR A 223 -13.24 -0.01 32.41
CA THR A 223 -12.05 0.86 32.48
C THR A 223 -11.37 1.04 31.12
N VAL A 224 -11.13 -0.03 30.36
CA VAL A 224 -10.53 -0.01 29.01
C VAL A 224 -11.39 0.74 27.97
N LYS A 225 -12.69 0.91 28.23
CA LYS A 225 -13.62 1.70 27.41
C LYS A 225 -13.78 3.15 27.86
N THR A 226 -13.14 3.58 28.96
CA THR A 226 -13.24 4.97 29.44
C THR A 226 -12.42 5.93 28.59
N GLN A 227 -12.89 7.18 28.50
CA GLN A 227 -12.18 8.26 27.83
C GLN A 227 -10.84 8.62 28.52
N THR A 228 -10.71 8.36 29.83
CA THR A 228 -9.46 8.55 30.56
C THR A 228 -8.40 7.51 30.17
N PHE A 229 -8.78 6.24 29.96
CA PHE A 229 -7.87 5.22 29.43
C PHE A 229 -7.43 5.51 27.98
N TYR A 230 -8.34 6.04 27.15
CA TYR A 230 -8.03 6.53 25.80
C TYR A 230 -6.96 7.64 25.83
N TRP A 231 -7.17 8.69 26.64
CA TRP A 231 -6.20 9.79 26.78
C TRP A 231 -4.86 9.33 27.35
N PHE A 232 -4.87 8.46 28.36
CA PHE A 232 -3.66 7.89 28.96
C PHE A 232 -2.75 7.23 27.91
N VAL A 233 -3.29 6.37 27.04
CA VAL A 233 -2.47 5.73 26.00
C VAL A 233 -1.94 6.72 24.98
N ILE A 234 -2.73 7.72 24.57
CA ILE A 234 -2.26 8.78 23.65
C ILE A 234 -1.09 9.55 24.26
N VAL A 235 -1.19 9.93 25.54
CA VAL A 235 -0.13 10.62 26.26
C VAL A 235 1.15 9.77 26.36
N LEU A 236 1.03 8.46 26.56
CA LEU A 236 2.19 7.55 26.50
C LEU A 236 2.82 7.45 25.11
N VAL A 237 2.01 7.37 24.04
CA VAL A 237 2.52 7.36 22.66
C VAL A 237 3.19 8.70 22.33
N PHE A 238 2.62 9.82 22.75
CA PHE A 238 3.20 11.15 22.56
C PHE A 238 4.56 11.29 23.27
N PHE A 239 4.64 11.01 24.58
CA PHE A 239 5.90 11.12 25.30
C PHE A 239 6.96 10.12 24.80
N ASN A 240 6.58 8.90 24.40
CA ASN A 240 7.52 7.99 23.77
C ASN A 240 8.04 8.54 22.43
N THR A 241 7.16 9.10 21.59
CA THR A 241 7.54 9.72 20.32
C THR A 241 8.50 10.89 20.55
N LEU A 242 8.23 11.72 21.56
CA LEU A 242 9.11 12.82 21.97
C LEU A 242 10.49 12.32 22.41
N CYS A 243 10.58 11.25 23.20
CA CYS A 243 11.86 10.64 23.56
C CYS A 243 12.66 10.16 22.34
N VAL A 244 12.00 9.58 21.32
CA VAL A 244 12.69 9.19 20.08
C VAL A 244 13.11 10.42 19.26
N ALA A 245 12.30 11.48 19.22
CA ALA A 245 12.61 12.72 18.49
C ALA A 245 13.71 13.59 19.13
N VAL A 246 13.94 13.46 20.45
CA VAL A 246 15.01 14.17 21.18
C VAL A 246 16.40 13.55 20.97
N ALA A 247 16.48 12.31 20.47
CA ALA A 247 17.75 11.62 20.25
C ALA A 247 18.57 12.27 19.11
N HIS A 248 19.79 12.72 19.40
CA HIS A 248 20.65 13.41 18.44
C HIS A 248 22.12 12.97 18.50
N ASN A 249 22.88 13.27 17.44
CA ASN A 249 24.32 12.99 17.40
C ASN A 249 25.08 13.91 18.36
N GLY A 250 26.11 13.38 19.04
CA GLY A 250 26.91 14.13 20.03
C GLY A 250 26.18 14.43 21.35
N GLN A 251 25.03 13.80 21.61
CA GLN A 251 24.22 14.07 22.80
C GLN A 251 24.92 13.71 24.13
N PRO A 252 24.60 14.40 25.24
CA PRO A 252 25.29 14.17 26.52
C PRO A 252 24.88 12.84 27.17
N LYS A 253 25.83 12.19 27.87
CA LYS A 253 25.67 10.84 28.45
C LYS A 253 24.47 10.67 29.40
N TRP A 254 24.00 11.74 30.05
CA TRP A 254 22.78 11.67 30.88
C TRP A 254 21.55 11.41 30.02
N LEU A 255 21.51 11.96 28.79
CA LEU A 255 20.39 11.83 27.87
C LEU A 255 20.37 10.45 27.23
N ASP A 256 21.52 9.89 26.84
CA ASP A 256 21.63 8.46 26.48
C ASP A 256 21.04 7.56 27.58
N SER A 257 21.46 7.79 28.82
CA SER A 257 21.04 7.00 29.99
C SER A 257 19.54 7.15 30.26
N PHE A 258 19.01 8.38 30.19
CA PHE A 258 17.59 8.68 30.34
C PHE A 258 16.75 8.01 29.24
N LEU A 259 17.15 8.13 27.98
CA LEU A 259 16.44 7.55 26.84
C LEU A 259 16.48 6.01 26.90
N TYR A 260 17.59 5.42 27.33
CA TYR A 260 17.70 3.99 27.60
C TYR A 260 16.67 3.54 28.66
N TYR A 261 16.63 4.15 29.85
CA TYR A 261 15.64 3.77 30.87
C TYR A 261 14.19 4.05 30.43
N ALA A 262 13.95 5.14 29.68
CA ALA A 262 12.64 5.46 29.13
C ALA A 262 12.14 4.39 28.16
N GLU A 263 13.00 3.81 27.31
CA GLU A 263 12.69 2.68 26.41
C GLU A 263 12.03 1.52 27.18
N PHE A 264 12.66 1.06 28.28
CA PHE A 264 12.13 -0.02 29.12
C PHE A 264 10.83 0.36 29.84
N VAL A 265 10.71 1.60 30.34
CA VAL A 265 9.49 2.09 30.99
C VAL A 265 8.31 2.11 30.01
N PHE A 266 8.49 2.66 28.81
CA PHE A 266 7.44 2.65 27.78
C PHE A 266 7.11 1.24 27.31
N LEU A 267 8.10 0.36 27.14
CA LEU A 267 7.86 -1.06 26.81
C LEU A 267 7.02 -1.76 27.90
N GLY A 268 7.37 -1.58 29.17
CA GLY A 268 6.61 -2.13 30.31
C GLY A 268 5.16 -1.63 30.33
N LEU A 269 4.95 -0.34 30.10
CA LEU A 269 3.61 0.26 30.04
C LEU A 269 2.79 -0.23 28.83
N PHE A 270 3.42 -0.41 27.66
CA PHE A 270 2.74 -0.97 26.47
C PHE A 270 2.48 -2.49 26.57
N MET A 271 3.33 -3.25 27.27
CA MET A 271 3.03 -4.64 27.65
C MET A 271 1.82 -4.69 28.59
N LEU A 272 1.79 -3.85 29.62
CA LEU A 272 0.68 -3.76 30.58
C LEU A 272 -0.63 -3.36 29.89
N GLU A 273 -0.60 -2.38 28.98
CA GLU A 273 -1.72 -2.00 28.11
C GLU A 273 -2.26 -3.20 27.31
N MET A 274 -1.36 -3.96 26.68
CA MET A 274 -1.68 -5.14 25.87
C MET A 274 -2.32 -6.25 26.72
N PHE A 275 -1.71 -6.63 27.85
CA PHE A 275 -2.22 -7.69 28.71
C PHE A 275 -3.56 -7.31 29.35
N ILE A 276 -3.74 -6.06 29.78
CA ILE A 276 -5.03 -5.56 30.29
C ILE A 276 -6.13 -5.68 29.22
N LYS A 277 -5.87 -5.23 27.98
CA LYS A 277 -6.82 -5.37 26.86
C LYS A 277 -7.14 -6.84 26.54
N MET A 278 -6.11 -7.68 26.46
CA MET A 278 -6.25 -9.10 26.12
C MET A 278 -7.04 -9.87 27.19
N TYR A 279 -6.83 -9.56 28.49
CA TYR A 279 -7.64 -10.12 29.58
C TYR A 279 -9.08 -9.60 29.54
N ALA A 280 -9.28 -8.28 29.43
CA ALA A 280 -10.61 -7.65 29.44
C ALA A 280 -11.53 -8.15 28.31
N LEU A 281 -11.01 -8.25 27.09
CA LEU A 281 -11.74 -8.73 25.92
C LEU A 281 -11.75 -10.26 25.85
N GLY A 282 -10.64 -10.92 26.20
CA GLY A 282 -10.35 -12.31 25.86
C GLY A 282 -9.61 -12.41 24.52
N PRO A 283 -8.73 -13.42 24.34
CA PRO A 283 -7.81 -13.46 23.20
C PRO A 283 -8.52 -13.49 21.84
N ARG A 284 -9.61 -14.27 21.67
CA ARG A 284 -10.36 -14.33 20.40
C ARG A 284 -10.85 -12.95 19.94
N ILE A 285 -11.50 -12.20 20.84
CA ILE A 285 -12.02 -10.84 20.56
C ILE A 285 -10.88 -9.81 20.46
N TYR A 286 -9.77 -10.04 21.17
CA TYR A 286 -8.58 -9.19 21.03
C TYR A 286 -7.99 -9.31 19.62
N PHE A 287 -7.67 -10.54 19.16
CA PHE A 287 -7.02 -10.79 17.87
C PHE A 287 -7.91 -10.57 16.64
N ASP A 288 -9.23 -10.49 16.79
CA ASP A 288 -10.17 -10.13 15.72
C ASP A 288 -9.94 -8.71 15.17
N SER A 289 -9.60 -7.75 16.04
CA SER A 289 -9.34 -6.37 15.64
C SER A 289 -7.93 -6.18 15.06
N ALA A 290 -7.83 -5.69 13.83
CA ALA A 290 -6.55 -5.42 13.15
C ALA A 290 -5.62 -4.49 13.97
N PHE A 291 -6.15 -3.45 14.60
CA PHE A 291 -5.36 -2.55 15.45
C PHE A 291 -4.90 -3.18 16.76
N ASN A 292 -5.52 -4.27 17.23
CA ASN A 292 -5.00 -5.06 18.36
C ASN A 292 -3.92 -6.04 17.89
N ARG A 293 -4.08 -6.64 16.69
CA ARG A 293 -3.01 -7.43 16.06
C ARG A 293 -1.74 -6.59 15.88
N PHE A 294 -1.88 -5.35 15.42
CA PHE A 294 -0.77 -4.40 15.32
C PHE A 294 -0.13 -4.07 16.67
N ASP A 295 -0.93 -3.70 17.70
CA ASP A 295 -0.43 -3.47 19.06
C ASP A 295 0.44 -4.65 19.57
N PHE A 296 -0.03 -5.89 19.34
CA PHE A 296 0.68 -7.11 19.71
C PHE A 296 2.02 -7.28 18.96
N PHE A 297 2.04 -7.15 17.63
CA PHE A 297 3.28 -7.29 16.86
C PHE A 297 4.32 -6.21 17.23
N VAL A 298 3.90 -4.98 17.49
CA VAL A 298 4.80 -3.90 17.97
C VAL A 298 5.40 -4.21 19.33
N VAL A 299 4.61 -4.75 20.27
CA VAL A 299 5.09 -5.16 21.59
C VAL A 299 6.03 -6.36 21.48
N CYS A 300 5.67 -7.41 20.72
CA CYS A 300 6.52 -8.59 20.52
C CYS A 300 7.84 -8.23 19.82
N GLY A 301 7.83 -7.35 18.82
CA GLY A 301 9.05 -6.85 18.17
C GLY A 301 9.97 -6.08 19.12
N SER A 302 9.38 -5.26 20.01
CA SER A 302 10.15 -4.51 21.02
C SER A 302 10.73 -5.43 22.12
N ILE A 303 10.02 -6.51 22.49
CA ILE A 303 10.57 -7.54 23.40
C ILE A 303 11.72 -8.30 22.71
N PHE A 304 11.54 -8.68 21.44
CA PHE A 304 12.57 -9.36 20.66
C PHE A 304 13.83 -8.50 20.50
N GLU A 305 13.69 -7.20 20.25
CA GLU A 305 14.80 -6.24 20.20
C GLU A 305 15.64 -6.27 21.49
N VAL A 306 14.99 -6.17 22.66
CA VAL A 306 15.67 -6.23 23.98
C VAL A 306 16.35 -7.59 24.21
N VAL A 307 15.65 -8.70 23.96
CA VAL A 307 16.25 -10.03 24.16
C VAL A 307 17.43 -10.26 23.21
N TRP A 308 17.35 -9.78 21.97
CA TRP A 308 18.41 -9.93 20.97
C TRP A 308 19.62 -9.03 21.23
N SER A 309 19.44 -7.84 21.81
CA SER A 309 20.56 -6.96 22.16
C SER A 309 21.44 -7.54 23.28
N GLU A 310 20.83 -8.17 24.28
CA GLU A 310 21.53 -8.92 25.34
C GLU A 310 22.21 -10.19 24.79
N LEU A 311 21.56 -10.92 23.86
CA LEU A 311 22.07 -12.20 23.36
C LEU A 311 23.26 -12.08 22.38
N LYS A 312 23.45 -10.92 21.74
CA LYS A 312 24.38 -10.80 20.60
C LYS A 312 25.06 -9.43 20.48
N SER A 313 26.00 -9.18 21.39
CA SER A 313 26.87 -8.00 21.39
C SER A 313 27.62 -7.83 20.04
N GLY A 314 27.29 -6.77 19.29
CA GLY A 314 28.14 -6.26 18.20
C GLY A 314 27.74 -6.61 16.75
N SER A 315 26.46 -6.87 16.45
CA SER A 315 26.00 -7.06 15.05
C SER A 315 25.33 -5.82 14.44
N PHE A 316 25.63 -5.54 13.17
CA PHE A 316 25.11 -4.43 12.34
C PHE A 316 23.56 -4.32 12.36
N GLY A 317 22.86 -5.46 12.46
CA GLY A 317 21.39 -5.51 12.52
C GLY A 317 20.76 -4.79 13.73
N LEU A 318 21.52 -4.54 14.81
CA LEU A 318 21.04 -3.81 15.99
C LEU A 318 20.60 -2.37 15.68
N SER A 319 21.10 -1.75 14.61
CA SER A 319 20.62 -0.42 14.18
C SER A 319 19.26 -0.45 13.48
N VAL A 320 18.94 -1.54 12.77
CA VAL A 320 17.64 -1.72 12.10
C VAL A 320 16.57 -2.13 13.11
N LEU A 321 16.90 -2.98 14.08
CA LEU A 321 15.98 -3.30 15.19
C LEU A 321 15.62 -2.04 15.98
N ARG A 322 16.59 -1.16 16.28
CA ARG A 322 16.38 0.18 16.87
C ARG A 322 15.59 1.17 16.01
N ALA A 323 15.21 0.81 14.78
CA ALA A 323 14.23 1.55 13.98
C ALA A 323 12.80 0.99 14.14
N LEU A 324 12.63 -0.29 14.50
CA LEU A 324 11.31 -0.91 14.70
C LEU A 324 10.51 -0.25 15.82
N ARG A 325 11.17 0.37 16.81
CA ARG A 325 10.50 1.21 17.82
C ARG A 325 9.65 2.32 17.21
N LEU A 326 9.98 2.86 16.03
CA LEU A 326 9.15 3.85 15.31
C LEU A 326 7.76 3.31 14.96
N LEU A 327 7.59 1.99 14.82
CA LEU A 327 6.27 1.37 14.60
C LEU A 327 5.29 1.69 15.74
N ARG A 328 5.77 1.98 16.97
CA ARG A 328 4.88 2.32 18.09
C ARG A 328 4.28 3.72 18.00
N ILE A 329 4.80 4.60 17.13
CA ILE A 329 4.16 5.88 16.76
C ILE A 329 2.82 5.62 16.04
N PHE A 330 2.76 4.62 15.16
CA PHE A 330 1.52 4.26 14.44
C PHE A 330 0.38 3.79 15.35
N LYS A 331 0.60 3.55 16.65
CA LYS A 331 -0.50 3.39 17.63
C LYS A 331 -1.47 4.58 17.62
N VAL A 332 -1.02 5.79 17.26
CA VAL A 332 -1.89 6.98 17.15
C VAL A 332 -3.01 6.80 16.12
N THR A 333 -2.78 6.02 15.05
CA THR A 333 -3.77 5.73 13.99
C THR A 333 -5.03 5.05 14.54
N LYS A 334 -4.91 4.28 15.62
CA LYS A 334 -6.04 3.60 16.28
C LYS A 334 -7.04 4.58 16.89
N TYR A 335 -6.52 5.68 17.42
CA TYR A 335 -7.22 6.64 18.27
C TYR A 335 -7.66 7.90 17.54
N TRP A 336 -6.90 8.35 16.53
CA TRP A 336 -7.26 9.47 15.67
C TRP A 336 -8.14 8.99 14.50
N SER A 337 -9.45 9.20 14.60
CA SER A 337 -10.45 8.70 13.64
C SER A 337 -10.17 9.07 12.18
N SER A 338 -9.81 10.32 11.88
CA SER A 338 -9.52 10.78 10.52
C SER A 338 -8.33 10.04 9.90
N LEU A 339 -7.21 9.95 10.64
CA LEU A 339 -6.02 9.22 10.23
C LEU A 339 -6.31 7.71 10.10
N ARG A 340 -7.12 7.14 11.00
CA ARG A 340 -7.56 5.75 10.94
C ARG A 340 -8.30 5.45 9.64
N ASN A 341 -9.24 6.32 9.28
CA ASN A 341 -10.07 6.15 8.09
C ASN A 341 -9.22 6.31 6.81
N LEU A 342 -8.26 7.24 6.79
CA LEU A 342 -7.27 7.38 5.72
C LEU A 342 -6.44 6.10 5.55
N VAL A 343 -5.87 5.57 6.64
CA VAL A 343 -5.07 4.32 6.61
C VAL A 343 -5.91 3.13 6.15
N ILE A 344 -7.17 3.01 6.59
CA ILE A 344 -8.09 1.95 6.12
C ILE A 344 -8.40 2.12 4.63
N SER A 345 -8.67 3.34 4.17
CA SER A 345 -8.93 3.63 2.75
C SER A 345 -7.74 3.27 1.86
N LEU A 346 -6.52 3.62 2.30
CA LEU A 346 -5.27 3.27 1.61
C LEU A 346 -5.07 1.75 1.59
N LEU A 347 -5.19 1.06 2.72
CA LEU A 347 -5.05 -0.41 2.77
C LEU A 347 -6.10 -1.15 1.94
N ASN A 348 -7.30 -0.58 1.76
CA ASN A 348 -8.32 -1.12 0.87
C ASN A 348 -7.93 -0.93 -0.62
N SER A 349 -7.39 0.23 -1.01
CA SER A 349 -6.93 0.45 -2.39
C SER A 349 -5.69 -0.36 -2.74
N MET A 350 -4.80 -0.66 -1.77
CA MET A 350 -3.55 -1.41 -1.99
C MET A 350 -3.71 -2.71 -2.79
N ARG A 351 -4.85 -3.42 -2.68
CA ARG A 351 -5.10 -4.64 -3.49
C ARG A 351 -5.11 -4.35 -5.01
N SER A 352 -5.61 -3.19 -5.43
CA SER A 352 -5.52 -2.73 -6.83
C SER A 352 -4.08 -2.32 -7.17
N ILE A 353 -3.48 -1.51 -6.29
CA ILE A 353 -2.15 -0.91 -6.46
C ILE A 353 -1.05 -1.98 -6.63
N ILE A 354 -1.13 -3.11 -5.93
CA ILE A 354 -0.14 -4.20 -6.04
C ILE A 354 -0.03 -4.75 -7.47
N SER A 355 -1.14 -4.83 -8.22
CA SER A 355 -1.13 -5.29 -9.63
C SER A 355 -0.37 -4.31 -10.53
N LEU A 356 -0.57 -3.01 -10.30
CA LEU A 356 0.05 -1.92 -11.05
C LEU A 356 1.53 -1.74 -10.70
N LEU A 357 1.89 -1.86 -9.42
CA LEU A 357 3.27 -1.87 -8.97
C LEU A 357 4.03 -3.11 -9.46
N PHE A 358 3.37 -4.27 -9.62
CA PHE A 358 3.97 -5.44 -10.25
C PHE A 358 4.29 -5.20 -11.72
N LEU A 359 3.39 -4.55 -12.48
CA LEU A 359 3.64 -4.16 -13.87
C LEU A 359 4.80 -3.15 -13.98
N LEU A 360 4.83 -2.14 -13.11
CA LEU A 360 5.94 -1.18 -13.04
C LEU A 360 7.27 -1.85 -12.67
N PHE A 361 7.27 -2.78 -11.70
CA PHE A 361 8.47 -3.54 -11.32
C PHE A 361 8.95 -4.44 -12.45
N LEU A 362 8.04 -5.09 -13.19
CA LEU A 362 8.37 -5.88 -14.37
C LEU A 362 9.00 -5.01 -15.48
N PHE A 363 8.46 -3.81 -15.71
CA PHE A 363 9.04 -2.84 -16.63
C PHE A 363 10.46 -2.42 -16.21
N ILE A 364 10.66 -2.05 -14.93
CA ILE A 364 11.97 -1.73 -14.35
C ILE A 364 12.95 -2.91 -14.52
N LEU A 365 12.50 -4.14 -14.25
CA LEU A 365 13.31 -5.36 -14.37
C LEU A 365 13.74 -5.62 -15.82
N ILE A 366 12.84 -5.45 -16.80
CA ILE A 366 13.15 -5.58 -18.23
C ILE A 366 14.21 -4.55 -18.64
N PHE A 367 14.04 -3.27 -18.29
CA PHE A 367 15.01 -2.23 -18.63
C PHE A 367 16.33 -2.38 -17.87
N ALA A 368 16.33 -2.87 -16.63
CA ALA A 368 17.54 -3.13 -15.86
C ALA A 368 18.35 -4.28 -16.49
N LEU A 369 17.71 -5.40 -16.85
CA LEU A 369 18.37 -6.51 -17.54
C LEU A 369 18.89 -6.10 -18.92
N LEU A 370 18.11 -5.33 -19.70
CA LEU A 370 18.56 -4.78 -20.98
C LEU A 370 19.77 -3.83 -20.78
N GLY A 371 19.72 -2.97 -19.77
CA GLY A 371 20.83 -2.09 -19.41
C GLY A 371 22.09 -2.85 -19.00
N MET A 372 21.96 -3.99 -18.29
CA MET A 372 23.09 -4.88 -18.01
C MET A 372 23.68 -5.50 -19.27
N GLN A 373 22.87 -5.89 -20.26
CA GLN A 373 23.39 -6.42 -21.54
C GLN A 373 24.05 -5.33 -22.41
N LEU A 374 23.57 -4.09 -22.35
CA LEU A 374 24.11 -2.98 -23.14
C LEU A 374 25.32 -2.29 -22.50
N PHE A 375 25.37 -2.18 -21.16
CA PHE A 375 26.33 -1.33 -20.44
C PHE A 375 27.07 -2.03 -19.30
N GLY A 376 26.80 -3.32 -19.05
CA GLY A 376 27.47 -4.10 -18.01
C GLY A 376 28.99 -4.15 -18.19
N GLY A 377 29.71 -3.65 -17.18
CA GLY A 377 31.17 -3.54 -17.21
C GLY A 377 31.72 -2.45 -18.15
N GLN A 378 30.88 -1.67 -18.83
CA GLN A 378 31.31 -0.66 -19.80
C GLN A 378 31.55 0.72 -19.15
N PHE A 379 30.97 0.98 -17.98
CA PHE A 379 31.12 2.26 -17.24
C PHE A 379 32.47 2.35 -16.48
N ASN A 380 33.54 1.78 -17.05
CA ASN A 380 34.89 1.74 -16.47
C ASN A 380 35.71 2.93 -16.99
N PHE A 381 35.42 4.13 -16.49
CA PHE A 381 36.12 5.35 -16.90
C PHE A 381 37.43 5.57 -16.12
N ALA A 382 38.32 6.43 -16.64
CA ALA A 382 39.60 6.76 -15.99
C ALA A 382 39.46 7.36 -14.59
N ASN A 383 38.32 7.99 -14.29
CA ASN A 383 37.99 8.55 -12.97
C ASN A 383 37.37 7.51 -12.01
N GLY A 384 37.34 6.23 -12.41
CA GLY A 384 36.64 5.15 -11.73
C GLY A 384 35.23 4.87 -12.28
N THR A 385 34.56 3.89 -11.69
CA THR A 385 33.17 3.54 -11.99
C THR A 385 32.20 4.48 -11.25
N PRO A 386 31.22 5.11 -11.93
CA PRO A 386 30.18 5.90 -11.28
C PRO A 386 29.25 5.01 -10.44
N ALA A 387 28.58 5.61 -9.45
CA ALA A 387 27.60 4.89 -8.61
C ALA A 387 26.40 4.39 -9.42
N THR A 388 25.93 5.20 -10.37
CA THR A 388 24.93 4.90 -11.39
C THR A 388 25.53 4.04 -12.50
N ASN A 389 25.41 2.71 -12.40
CA ASN A 389 25.96 1.79 -13.39
C ASN A 389 25.13 0.50 -13.53
N PHE A 390 25.45 -0.29 -14.56
CA PHE A 390 24.76 -1.53 -14.89
C PHE A 390 25.60 -2.78 -14.61
N ASN A 391 26.58 -2.71 -13.69
CA ASN A 391 27.52 -3.81 -13.43
C ASN A 391 26.91 -4.95 -12.61
N THR A 392 25.86 -4.69 -11.81
CA THR A 392 25.14 -5.70 -11.03
C THR A 392 23.64 -5.43 -11.01
N PHE A 393 22.83 -6.48 -10.85
CA PHE A 393 21.37 -6.38 -10.91
C PHE A 393 20.76 -5.37 -9.93
N PRO A 394 21.15 -5.30 -8.64
CA PRO A 394 20.61 -4.29 -7.72
C PRO A 394 20.95 -2.85 -8.11
N ILE A 395 22.16 -2.59 -8.63
CA ILE A 395 22.57 -1.25 -9.06
C ILE A 395 21.89 -0.87 -10.39
N ALA A 396 21.70 -1.84 -11.30
CA ALA A 396 20.93 -1.65 -12.52
C ALA A 396 19.46 -1.30 -12.24
N LEU A 397 18.81 -1.98 -11.27
CA LEU A 397 17.47 -1.63 -10.81
C LEU A 397 17.39 -0.20 -10.26
N LEU A 398 18.36 0.20 -9.42
CA LEU A 398 18.43 1.55 -8.85
C LEU A 398 18.69 2.62 -9.92
N THR A 399 19.58 2.35 -10.88
CA THR A 399 19.91 3.27 -11.99
C THR A 399 18.70 3.47 -12.91
N VAL A 400 17.95 2.40 -13.21
CA VAL A 400 16.67 2.50 -13.94
C VAL A 400 15.62 3.25 -13.12
N PHE A 401 15.49 2.98 -11.82
CA PHE A 401 14.57 3.71 -10.95
C PHE A 401 14.88 5.21 -10.90
N GLN A 402 16.15 5.60 -10.80
CA GLN A 402 16.57 7.01 -10.87
C GLN A 402 16.15 7.65 -12.20
N ILE A 403 16.43 7.02 -13.34
CA ILE A 403 15.99 7.52 -14.66
C ILE A 403 14.46 7.69 -14.72
N LEU A 404 13.69 6.81 -14.06
CA LEU A 404 12.23 6.92 -13.93
C LEU A 404 11.75 8.04 -13.01
N THR A 405 12.56 8.53 -12.08
CA THR A 405 12.23 9.73 -11.30
C THR A 405 12.51 11.02 -12.07
N GLY A 406 13.28 10.95 -13.16
CA GLY A 406 13.73 12.10 -13.95
C GLY A 406 14.98 12.80 -13.40
N GLU A 407 15.57 12.31 -12.31
CA GLU A 407 16.76 12.89 -11.65
C GLU A 407 18.06 12.45 -12.34
N ASP A 408 18.88 13.40 -12.85
CA ASP A 408 20.21 13.15 -13.45
C ASP A 408 20.23 12.13 -14.62
N TRP A 409 19.07 11.85 -15.24
CA TRP A 409 18.94 10.82 -16.29
C TRP A 409 19.82 11.09 -17.52
N ASN A 410 20.07 12.37 -17.79
CA ASN A 410 20.93 12.90 -18.84
C ASN A 410 22.41 12.54 -18.61
N GLU A 411 22.93 12.61 -17.38
CA GLU A 411 24.31 12.24 -17.06
C GLU A 411 24.52 10.73 -17.22
N VAL A 412 23.56 9.90 -16.79
CA VAL A 412 23.61 8.45 -17.04
C VAL A 412 23.57 8.14 -18.55
N MET A 413 22.81 8.91 -19.33
CA MET A 413 22.82 8.82 -20.80
C MET A 413 24.18 9.23 -21.40
N TYR A 414 24.80 10.32 -20.93
CA TYR A 414 26.12 10.75 -21.40
C TYR A 414 27.19 9.68 -21.12
N GLN A 415 27.15 9.07 -19.93
CA GLN A 415 28.01 7.94 -19.56
C GLN A 415 27.76 6.73 -20.46
N GLY A 416 26.50 6.41 -20.77
CA GLY A 416 26.12 5.37 -21.74
C GLY A 416 26.75 5.61 -23.12
N ILE A 417 26.49 6.77 -23.72
CA ILE A 417 27.04 7.16 -25.02
C ILE A 417 28.58 7.13 -25.02
N LYS A 418 29.21 7.64 -23.95
CA LYS A 418 30.67 7.68 -23.78
C LYS A 418 31.29 6.29 -23.69
N SER A 419 30.67 5.36 -22.94
CA SER A 419 31.13 3.97 -22.85
C SER A 419 31.12 3.27 -24.22
N GLN A 420 30.13 3.60 -25.06
CA GLN A 420 29.94 3.02 -26.39
C GLN A 420 30.72 3.78 -27.48
N GLY A 421 31.98 4.12 -27.18
CA GLY A 421 32.91 4.81 -28.07
C GLY A 421 32.67 6.31 -28.26
N GLY A 422 31.67 6.89 -27.60
CA GLY A 422 31.36 8.32 -27.67
C GLY A 422 30.67 8.75 -28.96
N HIS A 423 30.38 10.05 -29.05
CA HIS A 423 29.55 10.62 -30.11
C HIS A 423 30.12 10.37 -31.54
N LYS A 424 31.45 10.35 -31.67
CA LYS A 424 32.18 10.15 -32.93
C LYS A 424 32.22 8.70 -33.46
N LYS A 425 31.91 7.70 -32.62
CA LYS A 425 32.00 6.27 -33.00
C LYS A 425 30.65 5.54 -33.00
N GLY A 426 29.55 6.31 -33.10
CA GLY A 426 28.19 5.76 -33.16
C GLY A 426 27.51 5.62 -31.79
N GLY A 427 28.17 5.94 -30.68
CA GLY A 427 27.61 5.82 -29.32
C GLY A 427 26.30 6.58 -29.12
N MET A 428 26.00 7.59 -29.95
CA MET A 428 24.72 8.31 -29.96
C MET A 428 23.49 7.39 -30.13
N ILE A 429 23.61 6.23 -30.77
CA ILE A 429 22.47 5.30 -30.95
C ILE A 429 21.94 4.79 -29.60
N TYR A 430 22.81 4.70 -28.59
CA TYR A 430 22.44 4.24 -27.24
C TYR A 430 21.63 5.27 -26.46
N ALA A 431 21.56 6.54 -26.90
CA ALA A 431 20.63 7.53 -26.37
C ALA A 431 19.17 7.05 -26.44
N LEU A 432 18.83 6.24 -27.46
CA LEU A 432 17.48 5.70 -27.65
C LEU A 432 17.01 4.83 -26.46
N TYR A 433 17.92 4.09 -25.80
CA TYR A 433 17.57 3.33 -24.59
C TYR A 433 17.04 4.25 -23.49
N PHE A 434 17.72 5.38 -23.25
CA PHE A 434 17.37 6.35 -22.21
C PHE A 434 16.09 7.12 -22.59
N ILE A 435 15.96 7.57 -23.83
CA ILE A 435 14.76 8.27 -24.32
C ILE A 435 13.52 7.37 -24.22
N VAL A 436 13.61 6.10 -24.65
CA VAL A 436 12.51 5.13 -24.56
C VAL A 436 12.18 4.82 -23.10
N LEU A 437 13.19 4.64 -22.23
CA LEU A 437 12.99 4.43 -20.80
C LEU A 437 12.26 5.61 -20.13
N VAL A 438 12.70 6.84 -20.37
CA VAL A 438 12.05 8.06 -19.83
C VAL A 438 10.62 8.18 -20.36
N LEU A 439 10.38 8.04 -21.67
CA LEU A 439 9.05 8.22 -22.27
C LEU A 439 8.04 7.15 -21.82
N PHE A 440 8.36 5.86 -22.02
CA PHE A 440 7.44 4.77 -21.65
C PHE A 440 7.36 4.59 -20.14
N GLY A 441 8.46 4.82 -19.42
CA GLY A 441 8.51 4.75 -17.98
C GLY A 441 7.65 5.82 -17.29
N ASN A 442 7.78 7.08 -17.71
CA ASN A 442 6.92 8.14 -17.21
C ASN A 442 5.46 7.90 -17.58
N TYR A 443 5.16 7.44 -18.81
CA TYR A 443 3.80 7.03 -19.18
C TYR A 443 3.25 5.88 -18.30
N THR A 444 4.08 4.90 -17.93
CA THR A 444 3.68 3.83 -17.00
C THR A 444 3.45 4.37 -15.59
N LEU A 445 4.36 5.16 -15.03
CA LEU A 445 4.19 5.81 -13.71
C LEU A 445 2.93 6.67 -13.65
N LEU A 446 2.67 7.43 -14.71
CA LEU A 446 1.49 8.25 -14.88
C LEU A 446 0.22 7.40 -14.80
N ASN A 447 0.13 6.30 -15.56
CA ASN A 447 -0.99 5.36 -15.54
C ASN A 447 -1.16 4.64 -14.19
N VAL A 448 -0.07 4.36 -13.47
CA VAL A 448 -0.12 3.85 -12.08
C VAL A 448 -0.75 4.89 -11.16
N PHE A 449 -0.34 6.16 -11.26
CA PHE A 449 -0.95 7.27 -10.51
C PHE A 449 -2.44 7.46 -10.86
N LEU A 450 -2.83 7.29 -12.14
CA LEU A 450 -4.24 7.34 -12.54
C LEU A 450 -5.09 6.34 -11.77
N ALA A 451 -4.74 5.06 -11.83
CA ALA A 451 -5.51 3.98 -11.22
C ALA A 451 -5.33 3.87 -9.69
N ILE A 452 -4.71 4.89 -9.08
CA ILE A 452 -4.70 5.18 -7.62
C ILE A 452 -5.68 6.33 -7.29
N ALA A 453 -5.88 7.27 -8.22
CA ALA A 453 -6.72 8.46 -8.04
C ALA A 453 -8.21 8.24 -8.41
N VAL A 454 -8.54 7.10 -9.03
CA VAL A 454 -9.90 6.65 -9.41
C VAL A 454 -10.40 5.55 -8.47
#